data_AF-A0A951YEW8-F1
#
_entry.id   AF-A0A951YEW8-F1
#
_cell.length_a   1.000
_cell.length_b   1.000
_cell.length_c   1.000
_cell.angle_alpha   90.00
_cell.angle_beta   90.00
_cell.angle_gamma   90.00
#
_symmetry.space_group_name_H-M   'P 1'
#
loop_
_entity.id
_entity.type
_entity.pdbx_description
1 polymer ?
#
loop_
_entity_poly.entity_id
_entity_poly.type
_entity_poly.pdbx_seq_one_letter_code
_entity_poly.pdbx_strand_id
1 'polypeptide(L)'
;MKVIALIPARIGSTRFPAKMLTPIKGKALITRTYEAAVSTGFFAEVIVVTDSDDIQREVENAGGKVLRSKREHESGTDRIAEAAADIDADVVINIQGDEPFIQKRPLEQ
;
A
#
# COMPACT_ATOMS: atom_id res chain seq x y z
N MET A 1 6.77 2.54 20.30
CA MET A 1 7.18 2.85 18.92
C MET A 1 6.01 2.56 17.98
N LYS A 2 5.49 3.58 17.33
CA LYS A 2 4.37 3.52 16.39
C LYS A 2 4.93 3.34 14.97
N VAL A 3 4.87 2.10 14.47
CA VAL A 3 5.33 1.75 13.13
C VAL A 3 4.12 1.68 12.19
N ILE A 4 4.17 2.43 11.09
CA ILE A 4 3.11 2.47 10.08
C ILE A 4 3.63 1.94 8.75
N ALA A 5 2.84 1.11 8.08
CA ALA A 5 3.09 0.67 6.72
C ALA A 5 2.36 1.57 5.73
N LEU A 6 3.09 2.08 4.74
CA LEU A 6 2.51 2.76 3.59
C LEU A 6 2.77 1.95 2.32
N ILE A 7 1.71 1.72 1.55
CA ILE A 7 1.74 0.92 0.32
C ILE A 7 1.46 1.82 -0.87
N PRO A 8 2.45 2.19 -1.71
CA PRO A 8 2.21 3.01 -2.88
C PRO A 8 1.52 2.19 -3.97
N ALA A 9 0.42 2.70 -4.51
CA ALA A 9 -0.34 2.05 -5.56
C ALA A 9 -0.78 3.04 -6.63
N ARG A 10 -0.41 2.78 -7.89
CA ARG A 10 -0.81 3.57 -9.06
C ARG A 10 -1.38 2.65 -10.15
N ILE A 11 -2.31 3.16 -10.94
CA ILE A 11 -2.94 2.39 -12.02
C ILE A 11 -2.06 2.31 -13.28
N GLY A 12 -1.28 3.37 -13.54
CA GLY A 12 -0.53 3.61 -14.79
C GLY A 12 0.78 2.83 -14.97
N SER A 13 0.79 1.53 -14.68
CA SER A 13 1.93 0.67 -15.03
C SER A 13 1.96 0.41 -16.54
N THR A 14 3.01 0.86 -17.22
CA THR A 14 3.15 0.72 -18.70
C THR A 14 3.43 -0.72 -19.13
N ARG A 15 4.24 -1.46 -18.34
CA ARG A 15 4.59 -2.85 -18.62
C ARG A 15 3.48 -3.84 -18.29
N PHE A 16 2.61 -3.47 -17.35
CA PHE A 16 1.46 -4.28 -16.97
C PHE A 16 0.30 -3.35 -16.56
N PRO A 17 -0.57 -2.97 -17.50
CA PRO A 17 -1.69 -2.07 -17.24
C PRO A 17 -2.62 -2.61 -16.15
N ALA A 18 -3.09 -1.72 -15.26
CA ALA A 18 -3.98 -2.07 -14.15
C ALA A 18 -3.46 -3.24 -13.26
N LYS A 19 -2.13 -3.41 -13.18
CA LYS A 19 -1.47 -4.46 -12.38
C LYS A 19 -2.04 -4.57 -10.97
N MET A 20 -2.25 -3.44 -10.29
CA MET A 20 -2.74 -3.40 -8.90
C MET A 20 -4.13 -4.03 -8.73
N LEU A 21 -5.00 -3.88 -9.73
CA LEU A 21 -6.36 -4.42 -9.74
C LEU A 21 -6.44 -5.84 -10.33
N THR A 22 -5.33 -6.36 -10.84
CA THR A 22 -5.31 -7.70 -11.43
C THR A 22 -5.57 -8.75 -10.36
N PRO A 23 -6.52 -9.67 -10.59
CA PRO A 23 -6.82 -10.72 -9.64
C PRO A 23 -5.70 -11.77 -9.62
N ILE A 24 -5.21 -12.07 -8.41
CA ILE A 24 -4.38 -13.23 -8.11
C ILE A 24 -5.24 -14.14 -7.27
N LYS A 25 -5.49 -15.38 -7.71
CA LYS A 25 -6.32 -16.36 -6.97
C LYS A 25 -7.64 -15.75 -6.42
N GLY A 26 -8.32 -14.93 -7.22
CA GLY A 26 -9.63 -14.33 -6.86
C GLY A 26 -9.62 -13.05 -6.02
N LYS A 27 -8.46 -12.43 -5.73
CA LYS A 27 -8.39 -11.10 -5.08
C LYS A 27 -7.41 -10.19 -5.84
N ALA A 28 -7.70 -8.90 -5.92
CA ALA A 28 -6.77 -7.94 -6.52
C ALA A 28 -5.39 -7.98 -5.84
N LEU A 29 -4.33 -7.74 -6.63
CA LEU A 29 -2.96 -7.73 -6.13
C LEU A 29 -2.79 -6.76 -4.95
N ILE A 30 -3.31 -5.53 -5.07
CA ILE A 30 -3.19 -4.53 -4.01
C ILE A 30 -3.90 -4.95 -2.72
N THR A 31 -5.09 -5.54 -2.84
CA THR A 31 -5.87 -6.08 -1.73
C THR A 31 -5.09 -7.18 -1.01
N ARG A 32 -4.42 -8.06 -1.76
CA ARG A 32 -3.57 -9.11 -1.15
C ARG A 32 -2.38 -8.54 -0.41
N THR A 33 -1.68 -7.56 -0.99
CA THR A 33 -0.54 -6.91 -0.34
C THR A 33 -0.97 -6.22 0.96
N TYR A 34 -2.11 -5.51 0.92
CA TYR A 34 -2.70 -4.90 2.11
C TYR A 34 -3.03 -5.94 3.19
N GLU A 35 -3.78 -6.99 2.85
CA GLU A 35 -4.16 -8.05 3.78
C GLU A 35 -2.93 -8.77 4.35
N ALA A 36 -1.93 -9.05 3.53
CA ALA A 36 -0.69 -9.68 3.96
C ALA A 36 0.05 -8.81 4.97
N ALA A 37 0.19 -7.50 4.71
CA ALA A 37 0.81 -6.55 5.64
C ALA A 37 0.05 -6.47 6.97
N VAL A 38 -1.29 -6.39 6.94
CA VAL A 38 -2.14 -6.40 8.14
C VAL A 38 -1.96 -7.71 8.92
N SER A 39 -1.93 -8.85 8.22
CA SER A 39 -1.82 -10.19 8.84
C SER A 39 -0.51 -10.41 9.61
N THR A 40 0.52 -9.59 9.38
CA THR A 40 1.77 -9.65 10.15
C THR A 40 1.58 -9.26 11.61
N GLY A 41 0.56 -8.44 11.93
CA GLY A 41 0.36 -7.85 13.25
C GLY A 41 1.51 -6.95 13.71
N PHE A 42 2.42 -6.55 12.81
CA PHE A 42 3.61 -5.75 13.12
C PHE A 42 3.32 -4.25 13.11
N PHE A 43 2.42 -3.80 12.24
CA PHE A 43 2.12 -2.39 12.03
C PHE A 43 0.96 -1.93 12.91
N ALA A 44 1.09 -0.73 13.48
CA ALA A 44 -0.04 -0.06 14.13
C ALA A 44 -1.13 0.29 13.11
N GLU A 45 -0.72 0.70 11.91
CA GLU A 45 -1.61 0.96 10.78
C GLU A 45 -0.95 0.55 9.46
N VAL A 46 -1.79 0.08 8.54
CA VAL A 46 -1.42 -0.18 7.14
C VAL A 46 -2.31 0.70 6.28
N ILE A 47 -1.73 1.49 5.39
CA ILE A 47 -2.45 2.47 4.56
C ILE A 47 -1.97 2.35 3.12
N VAL A 48 -2.91 2.21 2.18
CA VAL A 48 -2.61 2.29 0.74
C VAL A 48 -2.61 3.74 0.30
N VAL A 49 -1.54 4.19 -0.35
CA VAL A 49 -1.43 5.56 -0.88
C VAL A 49 -1.63 5.52 -2.39
N THR A 50 -2.69 6.17 -2.88
CA THR A 50 -3.06 6.12 -4.31
C THR A 50 -3.63 7.43 -4.83
N ASP A 51 -3.61 7.60 -6.15
CA ASP A 51 -4.22 8.67 -6.93
C ASP A 51 -5.38 8.14 -7.79
N SER A 52 -5.71 6.85 -7.66
CA SER A 52 -6.73 6.17 -8.46
C SER A 52 -7.98 5.86 -7.63
N ASP A 53 -9.13 6.29 -8.15
CA ASP A 53 -10.44 6.01 -7.55
C ASP A 53 -10.77 4.51 -7.59
N ASP A 54 -10.32 3.79 -8.60
CA ASP A 54 -10.51 2.34 -8.71
C ASP A 54 -9.75 1.59 -7.61
N ILE A 55 -8.49 1.97 -7.38
CA ILE A 55 -7.67 1.36 -6.33
C ILE A 55 -8.23 1.71 -4.95
N GLN A 56 -8.65 2.96 -4.74
CA GLN A 56 -9.30 3.36 -3.50
C GLN A 56 -10.54 2.49 -3.22
N ARG A 57 -11.46 2.40 -4.19
CA ARG A 57 -12.67 1.59 -4.05
C ARG A 57 -12.36 0.12 -3.76
N GLU A 58 -11.42 -0.48 -4.49
CA GLU A 58 -11.03 -1.87 -4.28
C GLU A 58 -10.54 -2.12 -2.85
N VAL A 59 -9.67 -1.24 -2.34
CA VAL A 59 -9.11 -1.38 -0.98
C VAL A 59 -10.17 -1.10 0.08
N GLU A 60 -10.99 -0.07 -0.06
CA GLU A 60 -12.08 0.26 0.87
C GLU A 60 -13.14 -0.84 0.92
N ASN A 61 -13.50 -1.45 -0.23
CA ASN A 61 -14.41 -2.59 -0.29
C ASN A 61 -13.86 -3.83 0.44
N ALA A 62 -12.54 -3.96 0.53
CA ALA A 62 -11.86 -4.98 1.32
C ALA A 62 -11.71 -4.59 2.81
N GLY A 63 -12.26 -3.45 3.23
CA GLY A 63 -12.15 -2.93 4.61
C GLY A 63 -10.81 -2.25 4.92
N GLY A 64 -10.03 -1.92 3.87
CA GLY A 64 -8.71 -1.32 4.02
C GLY A 64 -8.73 0.20 4.16
N LYS A 65 -7.60 0.76 4.64
CA LYS A 65 -7.39 2.21 4.75
C LYS A 65 -6.67 2.74 3.53
N VAL A 66 -7.14 3.89 3.03
CA VAL A 66 -6.57 4.57 1.86
C VAL A 66 -6.27 6.02 2.19
N LEU A 67 -5.14 6.51 1.70
CA LEU A 67 -4.79 7.92 1.65
C LEU A 67 -4.63 8.34 0.19
N ARG A 68 -5.21 9.48 -0.18
CA ARG A 68 -5.07 10.03 -1.52
C ARG A 68 -3.83 10.92 -1.64
N SER A 69 -2.93 10.58 -2.56
CA SER A 69 -1.81 11.47 -2.88
C SER A 69 -2.34 12.75 -3.53
N LYS A 70 -1.75 13.89 -3.16
CA LYS A 70 -2.19 15.23 -3.54
C LYS A 70 -1.79 15.59 -4.98
N ARG A 71 -0.79 14.89 -5.54
CA ARG A 71 -0.29 15.09 -6.91
C ARG A 71 0.18 13.77 -7.53
N GLU A 72 0.54 13.85 -8.80
CA GLU A 72 1.24 12.77 -9.49
C GLU A 72 2.71 12.70 -9.06
N HIS A 73 3.24 11.49 -9.02
CA HIS A 73 4.61 11.19 -8.59
C HIS A 73 5.31 10.26 -9.59
N GLU A 74 6.60 10.48 -9.80
CA GLU A 74 7.42 9.64 -10.70
C GLU A 74 7.68 8.26 -10.09
N SER A 75 7.87 8.19 -8.77
CA SER A 75 8.15 6.94 -8.05
C SER A 75 7.16 6.66 -6.92
N GLY A 76 7.10 5.40 -6.49
CA GLY A 76 6.34 5.00 -5.30
C GLY A 76 6.91 5.64 -4.03
N THR A 77 8.22 5.81 -3.95
CA THR A 77 8.89 6.44 -2.79
C THR A 77 8.48 7.89 -2.62
N ASP A 78 8.40 8.68 -3.69
CA ASP A 78 7.98 10.10 -3.60
C ASP A 78 6.54 10.23 -3.08
N ARG A 79 5.68 9.31 -3.52
CA ARG A 79 4.30 9.22 -3.04
C ARG A 79 4.23 8.91 -1.55
N ILE A 80 5.08 8.00 -1.07
CA ILE A 80 5.18 7.68 0.35
C ILE A 80 5.75 8.86 1.15
N ALA A 81 6.77 9.54 0.63
CA ALA A 81 7.36 10.70 1.29
C ALA A 81 6.34 11.84 1.48
N GLU A 82 5.49 12.09 0.49
CA GLU A 82 4.39 13.05 0.62
C GLU A 82 3.37 12.62 1.68
N ALA A 83 2.91 11.37 1.63
CA ALA A 83 1.91 10.86 2.57
C ALA A 83 2.42 10.82 4.01
N ALA A 84 3.69 10.46 4.20
CA ALA A 84 4.33 10.35 5.52
C ALA A 84 4.40 11.69 6.26
N ALA A 85 4.42 12.83 5.54
CA ALA A 85 4.52 14.15 6.15
C ALA A 85 3.31 14.51 7.04
N ASP A 86 2.14 13.93 6.76
CA ASP A 86 0.89 14.19 7.50
C ASP A 86 0.56 13.06 8.50
N ILE A 87 1.46 12.10 8.70
CA ILE A 87 1.22 10.91 9.51
C ILE A 87 2.06 10.97 10.79
N ASP A 88 1.38 10.90 11.93
CA ASP A 88 2.01 10.68 13.23
C ASP A 88 2.54 9.25 13.32
N ALA A 89 3.85 9.05 13.13
CA ALA A 89 4.54 7.76 13.25
C ALA A 89 5.98 7.97 13.73
N ASP A 90 6.50 7.01 14.50
CA ASP A 90 7.93 6.95 14.83
C ASP A 90 8.73 6.38 13.66
N VAL A 91 8.14 5.43 12.93
CA VAL A 91 8.76 4.75 11.78
C VAL A 91 7.71 4.52 10.69
N VAL A 92 8.07 4.84 9.45
CA VAL A 92 7.29 4.51 8.26
C VAL A 92 8.02 3.45 7.45
N ILE A 93 7.35 2.32 7.17
CA ILE A 93 7.85 1.28 6.28
C ILE A 93 7.11 1.37 4.95
N ASN A 94 7.86 1.55 3.86
CA ASN A 94 7.37 1.55 2.50
C ASN A 94 7.30 0.10 1.98
N ILE A 95 6.10 -0.47 1.90
CA ILE A 95 5.86 -1.82 1.35
C ILE A 95 5.42 -1.67 -0.10
N GLN A 96 6.11 -2.28 -1.05
CA GLN A 96 5.70 -2.17 -2.45
C GLN A 96 4.35 -2.87 -2.70
N GLY A 97 3.46 -2.22 -3.46
CA GLY A 97 2.09 -2.73 -3.73
C GLY A 97 2.04 -4.09 -4.43
N ASP A 98 3.16 -4.54 -5.01
CA ASP A 98 3.32 -5.83 -5.68
C ASP A 98 4.06 -6.89 -4.85
N GLU A 99 4.10 -6.75 -3.52
CA GLU A 99 4.62 -7.73 -2.57
C GLU A 99 3.52 -8.47 -1.77
N PRO A 100 2.66 -9.29 -2.41
CA PRO A 100 1.51 -9.93 -1.76
C PRO A 100 1.86 -11.06 -0.78
N PHE A 101 3.15 -11.33 -0.58
CA PHE A 101 3.66 -12.43 0.25
C PHE A 101 4.56 -11.92 1.38
N ILE A 102 4.41 -10.65 1.78
CA ILE A 102 5.15 -10.09 2.90
C ILE A 102 4.97 -10.95 4.15
N GLN A 103 6.06 -11.13 4.89
CA GLN A 103 6.10 -11.92 6.11
C GLN A 103 6.57 -11.06 7.27
N LYS A 104 6.21 -11.47 8.48
CA LYS A 104 6.59 -10.76 9.71
C LYS A 104 8.11 -10.79 9.96
N ARG A 105 8.73 -11.96 9.76
CA ARG A 105 10.13 -12.19 10.18
C ARG A 105 11.14 -11.18 9.60
N PRO A 106 11.11 -10.81 8.29
CA PRO A 106 12.01 -9.79 7.76
C PRO A 106 11.79 -8.37 8.31
N LEU A 107 10.62 -8.08 8.89
CA LEU A 107 10.29 -6.76 9.44
C LEU A 107 10.82 -6.56 10.86
N GLU A 108 11.12 -7.65 11.57
CA GLU A 108 11.57 -7.65 12.96
C GLU A 108 13.11 -7.56 13.11
N GLN A 109 13.84 -7.46 12.00
CA GLN A 109 15.30 -7.48 11.95
C GLN A 109 15.94 -6.09 12.01
#